data_AF-A0A924ETK4-F1
#
_entry.id   AF-A0A924ETK4-F1
#
_cell.length_a   1.000
_cell.length_b   1.000
_cell.length_c   1.000
_cell.angle_alpha   90.00
_cell.angle_beta   90.00
_cell.angle_gamma   90.00
#
_symmetry.space_group_name_H-M   'P 1'
#
loop_
_entity.id
_entity.type
_entity.pdbx_description
1 polymer ?
#
loop_
_entity_poly.entity_id
_entity_poly.type
_entity_poly.pdbx_seq_one_letter_code
_entity_poly.pdbx_strand_id
1 'polypeptide(L)'
;MAEVSEALRKAGTEVISVDDLEKLDAALAGIAPGSLRGYVQLPVNVAARGDNVVERVRNFLEDGLLARFSAASAILPAMSDDARVVLVGGNALVEASAPDDHTARLGLLKVLADAFQADKSATKIQVRVLPHDELAEHIGAVTLGAEPTREQALADLLAQEPKMSFDDWRIEVMGLVNGEF
;
A
#
# COMPACT_ATOMS: atom_id res chain seq x y z
N MET A 1 9.44 -0.59 3.92
CA MET A 1 8.98 -0.48 5.33
C MET A 1 9.57 0.73 6.05
N ALA A 2 10.90 0.89 6.09
CA ALA A 2 11.54 2.01 6.80
C ALA A 2 11.08 3.38 6.30
N GLU A 3 11.04 3.59 4.99
CA GLU A 3 10.63 4.86 4.36
C GLU A 3 9.20 5.26 4.72
N VAL A 4 8.24 4.32 4.66
CA VAL A 4 6.83 4.58 5.04
C VAL A 4 6.72 4.92 6.53
N SER A 5 7.45 4.19 7.38
CA SER A 5 7.48 4.45 8.82
C SER A 5 8.06 5.83 9.12
N GLU A 6 9.10 6.23 8.40
CA GLU A 6 9.71 7.56 8.52
C GLU A 6 8.77 8.66 8.02
N ALA A 7 8.08 8.47 6.89
CA ALA A 7 7.08 9.41 6.39
C ALA A 7 5.97 9.66 7.41
N LEU A 8 5.44 8.60 8.03
CA LEU A 8 4.42 8.71 9.08
C LEU A 8 4.94 9.43 10.34
N ARG A 9 6.18 9.14 10.76
CA ARG A 9 6.80 9.84 11.90
C ARG A 9 7.05 11.32 11.61
N LYS A 10 7.50 11.65 10.40
CA LYS A 10 7.66 13.06 9.94
C LYS A 10 6.35 13.82 9.96
N ALA A 11 5.23 13.14 9.73
CA ALA A 11 3.89 13.70 9.87
C ALA A 11 3.36 13.72 11.33
N GLY A 12 4.20 13.44 12.33
CA GLY A 12 3.85 13.53 13.74
C GLY A 12 3.10 12.33 14.31
N THR A 13 3.14 11.17 13.62
CA THR A 13 2.45 9.95 14.05
C THR A 13 3.39 9.02 14.80
N GLU A 14 2.90 8.42 15.89
CA GLU A 14 3.59 7.30 16.55
C GLU A 14 3.44 6.03 15.69
N VAL A 15 4.55 5.37 15.40
CA VAL A 15 4.57 4.22 14.48
C VAL A 15 5.12 2.99 15.19
N ILE A 16 4.27 1.96 15.28
CA ILE A 16 4.64 0.60 15.66
C ILE A 16 4.99 -0.15 14.38
N SER A 17 6.27 -0.50 14.25
CA SER A 17 6.83 -1.17 13.08
C SER A 17 6.99 -2.66 13.38
N VAL A 18 6.29 -3.52 12.62
CA VAL A 18 6.39 -4.98 12.73
C VAL A 18 6.86 -5.54 11.37
N ASP A 19 8.03 -6.18 11.37
CA ASP A 19 8.66 -6.77 10.17
C ASP A 19 8.48 -8.29 10.07
N ASP A 20 7.98 -8.90 11.13
CA ASP A 20 7.81 -10.34 11.30
C ASP A 20 6.46 -10.62 11.93
N LEU A 21 5.65 -11.45 11.25
CA LEU A 21 4.30 -11.78 11.70
C LEU A 21 4.30 -12.49 13.06
N GLU A 22 5.33 -13.28 13.37
CA GLU A 22 5.43 -13.97 14.65
C GLU A 22 5.58 -13.00 15.84
N LYS A 23 6.02 -11.76 15.58
CA LYS A 23 6.16 -10.71 16.58
C LYS A 23 4.94 -9.81 16.69
N LEU A 24 3.91 -10.00 15.84
CA LEU A 24 2.75 -9.12 15.80
C LEU A 24 2.00 -9.11 17.12
N ASP A 25 1.71 -10.28 17.69
CA ASP A 25 0.98 -10.37 18.97
C ASP A 25 1.75 -9.69 20.10
N ALA A 26 3.07 -9.86 20.14
CA ALA A 26 3.94 -9.19 21.11
C ALA A 26 3.97 -7.67 20.91
N ALA A 27 3.94 -7.19 19.66
CA ALA A 27 3.89 -5.76 19.36
C ALA A 27 2.53 -5.13 19.70
N LEU A 28 1.45 -5.93 19.68
CA LEU A 28 0.12 -5.51 20.11
C LEU A 28 -0.10 -5.65 21.62
N ALA A 29 0.81 -6.31 22.33
CA ALA A 29 0.74 -6.46 23.77
C ALA A 29 0.79 -5.08 24.44
N GLY A 30 -0.29 -4.72 25.14
CA GLY A 30 -0.42 -3.42 25.82
C GLY A 30 -1.06 -2.31 24.97
N ILE A 31 -1.38 -2.57 23.71
CA ILE A 31 -2.22 -1.67 22.90
C ILE A 31 -3.67 -1.83 23.34
N ALA A 32 -4.30 -0.72 23.69
CA ALA A 32 -5.69 -0.74 24.12
C ALA A 32 -6.61 -1.11 22.94
N PRO A 33 -7.65 -1.93 23.17
CA PRO A 33 -8.65 -2.19 22.13
C PRO A 33 -9.24 -0.87 21.59
N GLY A 34 -9.35 -0.77 20.27
CA GLY A 34 -9.87 0.42 19.62
C GLY A 34 -8.96 1.66 19.63
N SER A 35 -7.69 1.56 20.02
CA SER A 35 -6.78 2.73 20.05
C SER A 35 -6.00 2.97 18.76
N LEU A 36 -5.88 1.96 17.88
CA LEU A 36 -5.13 2.11 16.63
C LEU A 36 -5.97 2.81 15.57
N ARG A 37 -5.51 4.00 15.16
CA ARG A 37 -6.18 4.82 14.13
C ARG A 37 -5.70 4.53 12.70
N GLY A 38 -4.62 3.78 12.55
CA GLY A 38 -4.01 3.50 11.26
C GLY A 38 -3.41 2.11 11.23
N TYR A 39 -3.56 1.42 10.11
CA TYR A 39 -2.90 0.16 9.82
C TYR A 39 -2.39 0.19 8.37
N VAL A 40 -1.10 -0.05 8.19
CA VAL A 40 -0.46 -0.12 6.87
C VAL A 40 0.15 -1.50 6.69
N GLN A 41 -0.36 -2.25 5.72
CA GLN A 41 0.16 -3.55 5.37
C GLN A 41 1.00 -3.43 4.08
N LEU A 42 2.32 -3.40 4.25
CA LEU A 42 3.27 -3.33 3.15
C LEU A 42 3.55 -4.71 2.56
N PRO A 43 3.96 -4.80 1.29
CA PRO A 43 4.35 -6.07 0.72
C PRO A 43 5.56 -6.65 1.44
N VAL A 44 5.64 -7.98 1.44
CA VAL A 44 6.76 -8.73 2.01
C VAL A 44 7.52 -9.43 0.90
N ASN A 45 8.84 -9.46 1.06
CA ASN A 45 9.69 -10.27 0.20
C ASN A 45 9.59 -11.72 0.66
N VAL A 46 9.04 -12.58 -0.19
CA VAL A 46 8.93 -14.01 0.09
C VAL A 46 10.07 -14.72 -0.63
N ALA A 47 10.87 -15.47 0.14
CA ALA A 47 11.90 -16.31 -0.43
C ALA A 47 11.25 -17.44 -1.25
N ALA A 48 11.76 -17.69 -2.46
CA ALA A 48 11.30 -18.84 -3.24
C ALA A 48 11.69 -20.13 -2.51
N ARG A 49 10.68 -20.93 -2.13
CA ARG A 49 10.86 -22.24 -1.49
C ARG A 49 10.12 -23.30 -2.29
N GLY A 50 10.69 -24.48 -2.47
CA GLY A 50 10.05 -25.62 -3.15
C GLY A 50 10.83 -26.12 -4.36
N ASP A 51 10.70 -27.42 -4.62
CA ASP A 51 11.51 -28.13 -5.61
C ASP A 51 11.01 -27.89 -7.03
N ASN A 52 9.72 -27.54 -7.17
CA ASN A 52 9.08 -27.23 -8.44
C ASN A 52 8.31 -25.89 -8.41
N VAL A 53 7.90 -25.40 -9.59
CA VAL A 53 7.22 -24.10 -9.75
C VAL A 53 5.90 -24.05 -8.97
N VAL A 54 5.14 -25.15 -8.93
CA VAL A 54 3.85 -25.19 -8.22
C VAL A 54 4.05 -25.02 -6.72
N GLU A 55 5.05 -25.69 -6.15
CA GLU A 55 5.41 -25.52 -4.73
C GLU A 55 5.90 -24.11 -4.42
N ARG A 56 6.68 -23.50 -5.32
CA ARG A 56 7.12 -22.09 -5.17
C ARG A 56 5.94 -21.13 -5.17
N VAL A 57 4.99 -21.29 -6.10
CA VAL A 57 3.77 -20.48 -6.15
C VAL A 57 2.93 -20.70 -4.90
N ARG A 58 2.75 -21.95 -4.45
CA ARG A 58 2.02 -22.26 -3.22
C ARG A 58 2.63 -21.56 -2.01
N ASN A 59 3.93 -21.73 -1.78
CA ASN A 59 4.63 -21.12 -0.65
C ASN A 59 4.58 -19.59 -0.71
N PHE A 60 4.69 -19.02 -1.92
CA PHE A 60 4.52 -17.60 -2.14
C PHE A 60 3.12 -17.09 -1.75
N LEU A 61 2.07 -17.82 -2.13
CA LEU A 61 0.69 -17.47 -1.75
C LEU A 61 0.48 -17.63 -0.23
N GLU A 62 1.00 -18.69 0.38
CA GLU A 62 0.90 -18.93 1.83
C GLU A 62 1.63 -17.84 2.64
N ASP A 63 2.94 -17.69 2.44
CA ASP A 63 3.79 -16.79 3.22
C ASP A 63 3.56 -15.31 2.87
N GLY A 64 3.17 -15.04 1.62
CA GLY A 64 3.02 -13.68 1.12
C GLY A 64 1.61 -13.12 1.27
N LEU A 65 0.60 -13.89 0.88
CA LEU A 65 -0.75 -13.38 0.68
C LEU A 65 -1.74 -13.88 1.73
N LEU A 66 -1.68 -15.15 2.13
CA LEU A 66 -2.52 -15.67 3.21
C LEU A 66 -2.05 -15.20 4.59
N ALA A 67 -0.73 -15.06 4.79
CA ALA A 67 -0.16 -14.46 6.00
C ALA A 67 -0.75 -13.06 6.29
N ARG A 68 -1.09 -12.29 5.25
CA ARG A 68 -1.71 -10.97 5.38
C ARG A 68 -3.12 -11.01 5.96
N PHE A 69 -3.89 -12.06 5.70
CA PHE A 69 -5.20 -12.26 6.35
C PHE A 69 -5.03 -12.57 7.84
N SER A 70 -3.99 -13.35 8.18
CA SER A 70 -3.67 -13.64 9.59
C SER A 70 -3.30 -12.37 10.34
N ALA A 71 -2.45 -11.52 9.75
CA ALA A 71 -2.11 -10.21 10.31
C ALA A 71 -3.33 -9.30 10.50
N ALA A 72 -4.23 -9.27 9.50
CA ALA A 72 -5.46 -8.51 9.55
C ALA A 72 -6.41 -9.00 10.66
N SER A 73 -6.54 -10.32 10.84
CA SER A 73 -7.37 -10.87 11.91
C SER A 73 -6.82 -10.52 13.30
N ALA A 74 -5.50 -10.48 13.46
CA ALA A 74 -4.86 -10.12 14.72
C ALA A 74 -4.99 -8.62 15.05
N ILE A 75 -4.95 -7.74 14.03
CA ILE A 75 -4.99 -6.28 14.26
C ILE A 75 -6.40 -5.75 14.52
N LEU A 76 -7.43 -6.38 13.93
CA LEU A 76 -8.83 -5.93 13.95
C LEU A 76 -9.34 -5.50 15.35
N PRO A 77 -9.10 -6.25 16.45
CA PRO A 77 -9.55 -5.86 17.79
C PRO A 77 -8.90 -4.57 18.33
N ALA A 78 -7.67 -4.26 17.91
CA ALA A 78 -6.95 -3.06 18.34
C ALA A 78 -7.36 -1.81 17.54
N MET A 79 -8.06 -1.97 16.41
CA MET A 79 -8.44 -0.86 15.53
C MET A 79 -9.63 -0.04 16.03
N SER A 80 -9.49 1.28 15.97
CA SER A 80 -10.58 2.23 16.25
C SER A 80 -11.68 2.15 15.19
N ASP A 81 -12.86 2.66 15.54
CA ASP A 81 -14.03 2.66 14.66
C ASP A 81 -13.91 3.65 13.49
N ASP A 82 -12.95 4.57 13.54
CA ASP A 82 -12.63 5.55 12.50
C ASP A 82 -11.25 5.28 11.86
N ALA A 83 -10.67 4.10 12.10
CA ALA A 83 -9.33 3.79 11.65
C ALA A 83 -9.21 3.76 10.12
N ARG A 84 -7.99 4.01 9.62
CA ARG A 84 -7.64 3.86 8.21
C ARG A 84 -6.75 2.65 7.99
N VAL A 85 -7.14 1.79 7.04
CA VAL A 85 -6.40 0.62 6.61
C VAL A 85 -5.87 0.86 5.21
N VAL A 86 -4.57 0.68 5.02
CA VAL A 86 -3.91 0.76 3.71
C VAL A 86 -3.25 -0.58 3.41
N LEU A 87 -3.75 -1.27 2.40
CA LEU A 87 -3.21 -2.54 1.91
C LEU A 87 -2.44 -2.26 0.63
N VAL A 88 -1.11 -2.41 0.67
CA VAL A 88 -0.25 -2.10 -0.48
C VAL A 88 0.04 -3.39 -1.25
N GLY A 89 -0.17 -3.37 -2.56
CA GLY A 89 0.22 -4.46 -3.45
C GLY A 89 1.74 -4.65 -3.51
N GLY A 90 2.20 -5.74 -4.11
CA GLY A 90 3.61 -5.85 -4.50
C GLY A 90 4.46 -6.86 -3.75
N ASN A 91 3.99 -8.08 -3.55
CA ASN A 91 4.93 -9.14 -3.18
C ASN A 91 5.79 -9.45 -4.42
N ALA A 92 7.11 -9.31 -4.36
CA ALA A 92 7.97 -9.74 -5.45
C ALA A 92 8.50 -11.14 -5.14
N LEU A 93 8.32 -12.08 -6.07
CA LEU A 93 9.15 -13.28 -6.08
C LEU A 93 10.57 -12.84 -6.41
N VAL A 94 11.52 -13.13 -5.52
CA VAL A 94 12.95 -12.80 -5.73
C VAL A 94 13.51 -13.52 -6.97
N GLU A 95 12.85 -14.59 -7.44
CA GLU A 95 13.17 -15.29 -8.68
C GLU A 95 12.09 -15.12 -9.75
N ALA A 96 12.48 -14.58 -10.91
CA ALA A 96 11.63 -14.35 -12.09
C ALA A 96 11.10 -15.63 -12.79
N SER A 97 11.25 -16.81 -12.19
CA SER A 97 10.96 -18.10 -12.83
C SER A 97 9.55 -18.65 -12.54
N ALA A 98 8.78 -18.01 -11.65
CA ALA A 98 7.41 -18.38 -11.37
C ALA A 98 6.43 -17.39 -12.03
N PRO A 99 5.30 -17.86 -12.59
CA PRO A 99 4.26 -16.99 -13.13
C PRO A 99 3.77 -16.02 -12.06
N ASP A 100 3.82 -14.71 -12.34
CA ASP A 100 3.31 -13.68 -11.44
C ASP A 100 2.04 -13.04 -12.00
N ASP A 101 0.90 -13.26 -11.34
CA ASP A 101 -0.38 -12.62 -11.69
C ASP A 101 -0.66 -11.46 -10.72
N HIS A 102 -0.22 -10.27 -11.11
CA HIS A 102 -0.46 -9.04 -10.36
C HIS A 102 -1.94 -8.73 -10.16
N THR A 103 -2.80 -9.07 -11.13
CA THR A 103 -4.24 -8.80 -11.08
C THR A 103 -4.91 -9.67 -10.03
N ALA A 104 -4.58 -10.97 -10.02
CA ALA A 104 -5.10 -11.90 -9.02
C ALA A 104 -4.70 -11.50 -7.60
N ARG A 105 -3.45 -11.06 -7.39
CA ARG A 105 -2.98 -10.60 -6.08
C ARG A 105 -3.72 -9.34 -5.61
N LEU A 106 -3.89 -8.35 -6.49
CA LEU A 106 -4.68 -7.17 -6.16
C LEU A 106 -6.15 -7.54 -5.89
N GLY A 107 -6.70 -8.52 -6.62
CA GLY A 107 -8.02 -9.07 -6.37
C GLY A 107 -8.16 -9.65 -4.96
N LEU A 108 -7.16 -10.40 -4.49
CA LEU A 108 -7.17 -10.95 -3.13
C LEU A 108 -7.00 -9.88 -2.04
N LEU A 109 -6.24 -8.81 -2.30
CA LEU A 109 -6.20 -7.66 -1.38
C LEU A 109 -7.53 -6.91 -1.34
N LYS A 110 -8.26 -6.84 -2.46
CA LYS A 110 -9.64 -6.31 -2.47
C LYS A 110 -10.57 -7.18 -1.64
N VAL A 111 -10.47 -8.51 -1.73
CA VAL A 111 -11.22 -9.43 -0.86
C VAL A 111 -10.89 -9.19 0.63
N LEU A 112 -9.62 -8.99 0.97
CA LEU A 112 -9.23 -8.65 2.33
C LEU A 112 -9.81 -7.28 2.77
N ALA A 113 -9.80 -6.30 1.87
CA ALA A 113 -10.39 -4.99 2.14
C ALA A 113 -11.90 -5.08 2.40
N ASP A 114 -12.61 -5.89 1.61
CA ASP A 114 -14.04 -6.16 1.80
C ASP A 114 -14.30 -6.87 3.14
N ALA A 115 -13.40 -7.77 3.57
CA ALA A 115 -13.49 -8.42 4.87
C ALA A 115 -13.37 -7.42 6.04
N PHE A 116 -12.42 -6.47 5.97
CA PHE A 116 -12.33 -5.37 6.95
C PHE A 116 -13.62 -4.53 6.99
N GLN A 117 -14.15 -4.16 5.81
CA GLN A 117 -15.38 -3.37 5.73
C GLN A 117 -16.59 -4.13 6.28
N ALA A 118 -16.68 -5.44 6.04
CA ALA A 118 -17.76 -6.27 6.53
C ALA A 118 -17.72 -6.43 8.06
N ASP A 119 -16.55 -6.70 8.63
CA ASP A 119 -16.37 -6.84 10.08
C ASP A 119 -16.70 -5.56 10.85
N LYS A 120 -16.38 -4.42 10.23
CA LYS A 120 -16.56 -3.07 10.79
C LYS A 120 -17.70 -2.30 10.11
N SER A 121 -18.72 -3.00 9.58
CA SER A 121 -19.77 -2.37 8.76
C SER A 121 -20.61 -1.31 9.49
N ALA A 122 -20.64 -1.36 10.83
CA ALA A 122 -21.32 -0.37 11.67
C ALA A 122 -20.44 0.84 12.02
N THR A 123 -19.18 0.87 11.59
CA THR A 123 -18.20 1.90 11.92
C THR A 123 -17.88 2.78 10.72
N LYS A 124 -16.91 3.69 10.88
CA LYS A 124 -16.43 4.60 9.83
C LYS A 124 -15.03 4.22 9.35
N ILE A 125 -14.66 2.94 9.45
CA ILE A 125 -13.36 2.46 8.98
C ILE A 125 -13.20 2.81 7.49
N GLN A 126 -12.01 3.23 7.09
CA GLN A 126 -11.67 3.49 5.69
C GLN A 126 -10.63 2.48 5.26
N VAL A 127 -10.91 1.73 4.20
CA VAL A 127 -9.97 0.73 3.68
C VAL A 127 -9.59 1.09 2.25
N ARG A 128 -8.29 1.15 1.99
CA ARG A 128 -7.73 1.48 0.67
C ARG A 128 -6.75 0.39 0.24
N VAL A 129 -6.88 -0.03 -1.01
CA VAL A 129 -5.90 -0.91 -1.66
C VAL A 129 -5.10 -0.06 -2.63
N LEU A 130 -3.79 -0.06 -2.46
CA LEU A 130 -2.85 0.68 -3.28
C LEU A 130 -2.05 -0.29 -4.17
N PRO A 131 -1.65 0.12 -5.39
CA PRO A 131 -0.74 -0.68 -6.21
C PRO A 131 0.66 -0.72 -5.59
N HIS A 132 1.56 -1.46 -6.23
CA HIS A 132 2.88 -1.82 -5.67
C HIS A 132 3.97 -0.77 -5.87
N ASP A 133 3.74 0.15 -6.80
CA ASP A 133 4.64 1.21 -7.25
C ASP A 133 4.39 2.53 -6.52
N GLU A 134 3.51 2.54 -5.51
CA GLU A 134 3.24 3.73 -4.72
C GLU A 134 4.43 4.17 -3.88
N LEU A 135 4.66 5.49 -3.87
CA LEU A 135 5.71 6.12 -3.09
C LEU A 135 5.37 6.09 -1.59
N ALA A 136 6.40 5.98 -0.75
CA ALA A 136 6.24 5.92 0.70
C ALA A 136 5.49 7.14 1.28
N GLU A 137 5.72 8.33 0.72
CA GLU A 137 5.04 9.57 1.12
C GLU A 137 3.55 9.53 0.78
N HIS A 138 3.19 8.99 -0.39
CA HIS A 138 1.79 8.84 -0.78
C HIS A 138 1.08 7.83 0.11
N ILE A 139 1.71 6.67 0.38
CA ILE A 139 1.19 5.67 1.32
C ILE A 139 0.94 6.31 2.71
N GLY A 140 1.89 7.11 3.18
CA GLY A 140 1.75 7.88 4.42
C GLY A 140 0.56 8.85 4.39
N ALA A 141 0.43 9.64 3.32
CA ALA A 141 -0.67 10.59 3.15
C ALA A 141 -2.04 9.91 3.14
N VAL A 142 -2.19 8.78 2.42
CA VAL A 142 -3.42 7.97 2.39
C VAL A 142 -3.75 7.45 3.80
N THR A 143 -2.75 6.94 4.51
CA THR A 143 -2.92 6.43 5.89
C THR A 143 -3.44 7.51 6.84
N LEU A 144 -3.00 8.76 6.65
CA LEU A 144 -3.41 9.90 7.45
C LEU A 144 -4.68 10.59 6.93
N GLY A 145 -5.20 10.17 5.78
CA GLY A 145 -6.29 10.85 5.07
C GLY A 145 -5.93 12.29 4.70
N ALA A 146 -4.64 12.54 4.47
CA ALA A 146 -4.06 13.81 4.05
C ALA A 146 -3.74 13.80 2.55
N GLU A 147 -4.40 12.93 1.78
CA GLU A 147 -4.27 12.93 0.33
C GLU A 147 -4.68 14.30 -0.22
N PRO A 148 -3.88 14.90 -1.11
CA PRO A 148 -4.27 16.11 -1.78
C PRO A 148 -5.57 15.86 -2.55
N THR A 149 -6.51 16.79 -2.45
CA THR A 149 -7.73 16.72 -3.26
C THR A 149 -7.34 16.82 -4.73
N ARG A 150 -8.21 16.34 -5.63
CA ARG A 150 -8.00 16.48 -7.08
C ARG A 150 -7.68 17.92 -7.50
N GLU A 151 -8.30 18.89 -6.82
CA GLU A 151 -8.09 20.32 -7.05
C GLU A 151 -6.71 20.78 -6.57
N GLN A 152 -6.24 20.31 -5.42
CA GLN A 152 -4.90 20.59 -4.91
C GLN A 152 -3.83 19.95 -5.79
N ALA A 153 -3.99 18.68 -6.16
CA ALA A 153 -3.09 17.98 -7.06
C ALA A 153 -3.00 18.67 -8.43
N LEU A 154 -4.13 19.13 -8.96
CA LEU A 154 -4.18 19.90 -10.21
C LEU A 154 -3.50 21.27 -10.07
N ALA A 155 -3.70 21.96 -8.95
CA ALA A 155 -3.06 23.24 -8.68
C ALA A 155 -1.54 23.12 -8.55
N ASP A 156 -1.05 22.06 -7.89
CA ASP A 156 0.38 21.79 -7.74
C ASP A 156 1.03 21.46 -9.08
N LEU A 157 0.36 20.66 -9.92
CA LEU A 157 0.80 20.39 -11.30
C LEU A 157 0.88 21.69 -12.12
N LEU A 158 -0.17 22.50 -12.10
CA LEU A 158 -0.21 23.79 -12.81
C LEU A 158 0.81 24.80 -12.27
N ALA A 159 1.23 24.69 -11.00
CA ALA A 159 2.27 25.53 -10.42
C ALA A 159 3.69 25.09 -10.81
N GLN A 160 3.88 23.81 -11.13
CA GLN A 160 5.13 23.25 -11.63
C GLN A 160 5.28 23.39 -13.14
N GLU A 161 4.16 23.50 -13.88
CA GLU A 161 4.23 23.74 -15.31
C GLU A 161 4.71 25.18 -15.63
N PRO A 162 5.67 25.34 -16.56
CA PRO A 162 6.02 26.65 -17.06
C PRO A 162 4.77 27.29 -17.68
N LYS A 163 4.54 28.59 -17.41
CA LYS A 163 3.48 29.35 -18.08
C LYS A 163 3.83 29.51 -19.56
N MET A 164 3.51 28.51 -20.36
CA MET A 164 3.67 28.52 -21.82
C MET A 164 2.40 28.97 -22.49
N SER A 165 2.55 29.76 -23.56
CA SER A 165 1.42 30.02 -24.45
C SER A 165 1.09 28.76 -25.25
N PHE A 166 -0.14 28.66 -25.75
CA PHE A 166 -0.53 27.54 -26.62
C PHE A 166 0.38 27.40 -27.85
N ASP A 167 0.91 28.53 -28.36
CA ASP A 167 1.84 28.54 -29.49
C ASP A 167 3.20 27.94 -29.12
N ASP A 168 3.72 28.21 -27.92
CA ASP A 168 4.99 27.65 -27.44
C ASP A 168 4.87 26.14 -27.18
N TRP A 169 3.75 25.70 -26.58
CA TRP A 169 3.46 24.29 -26.36
C TRP A 169 3.34 23.52 -27.69
N ARG A 170 2.69 24.12 -28.69
CA ARG A 170 2.57 23.53 -30.03
C ARG A 170 3.94 23.35 -30.69
N ILE A 171 4.86 24.30 -30.51
CA ILE A 171 6.22 24.20 -31.07
C ILE A 171 7.02 23.09 -30.37
N GLU A 172 6.91 22.95 -29.05
CA GLU A 172 7.63 21.94 -28.28
C GLU A 172 7.18 20.51 -28.61
N VAL A 173 5.86 20.27 -28.67
CA VAL A 173 5.28 18.97 -29.02
C VAL A 173 5.66 18.57 -30.45
N MET A 174 5.61 19.51 -31.39
CA MET A 174 5.99 19.24 -32.79
C MET A 174 7.51 19.14 -32.98
N GLY A 175 8.31 19.72 -32.08
CA GLY A 175 9.76 19.56 -32.03
C GLY A 175 10.18 18.16 -31.57
N LEU A 176 9.48 17.60 -30.58
CA LEU A 176 9.69 16.23 -30.08
C LEU A 176 9.36 15.16 -31.14
N VAL A 177 8.34 15.38 -31.96
CA VAL A 177 7.94 14.44 -33.03
C VAL A 177 8.90 14.46 -34.22
N ASN A 178 9.67 15.53 -34.41
CA ASN A 178 10.61 15.67 -35.53
C ASN A 178 12.07 15.33 -35.15
N GLY A 179 12.32 14.84 -33.92
CA GLY A 179 13.66 14.56 -33.38
C GLY A 179 14.20 13.15 -33.59
N GLU A 180 13.45 12.23 -34.21
CA GLU A 180 13.96 10.91 -34.61
C GLU A 180 13.96 10.77 -36.14
N PHE A 181 15.06 11.18 -36.80
CA PHE A 181 15.59 10.59 -38.04
C PHE A 181 17.08 10.88 -38.18
#